data_AF-A0A7W1UKQ3-F1
#
_entry.id   AF-A0A7W1UKQ3-F1
#
_cell.length_a   1.000
_cell.length_b   1.000
_cell.length_c   1.000
_cell.angle_alpha   90.00
_cell.angle_beta   90.00
_cell.angle_gamma   90.00
#
_symmetry.space_group_name_H-M   'P 1'
#
loop_
_entity.id
_entity.type
_entity.pdbx_description
1 polymer ?
#
loop_
_entity_poly.entity_id
_entity_poly.type
_entity_poly.pdbx_seq_one_letter_code
_entity_poly.pdbx_strand_id
1 'polypeptide(L)'
;GEVHTSPGGTAWTVLWDPDPTFAATCLNRTVRVKPVGDLLEVPRLVHQIAPLLQSVGVAADPERSRRLADALGSAGASRVVPIGRMAWPPPEWHHDGRPPLGELVRWCDWEGE
;
A
#
# COMPACT_ATOMS: atom_id res chain seq x y z
N GLY A 1 14.79 17.57 -4.06
CA GLY A 1 13.43 17.30 -4.56
C GLY A 1 12.75 18.58 -4.95
N GLU A 2 11.61 18.48 -5.63
CA GLU A 2 10.76 19.61 -6.04
C GLU A 2 9.39 19.47 -5.40
N VAL A 3 8.70 20.58 -5.17
CA VAL A 3 7.34 20.58 -4.59
C VAL A 3 6.41 21.32 -5.54
N HIS A 4 5.32 20.65 -5.92
CA HIS A 4 4.23 21.20 -6.70
C HIS A 4 2.98 21.25 -5.82
N THR A 5 2.28 22.38 -5.82
CA THR A 5 1.09 22.59 -5.00
C THR A 5 -0.06 23.10 -5.85
N SER A 6 -1.29 22.82 -5.42
CA SER A 6 -2.47 23.42 -6.03
C SER A 6 -2.40 24.96 -6.00
N PRO A 7 -2.77 25.66 -7.09
CA PRO A 7 -2.86 27.11 -7.08
C PRO A 7 -3.85 27.61 -6.02
N GLY A 8 -3.45 28.60 -5.23
CA GLY A 8 -4.34 29.32 -4.32
C GLY A 8 -4.94 28.49 -3.17
N GLY A 9 -4.38 27.33 -2.82
CA GLY A 9 -4.91 26.53 -1.71
C GLY A 9 -4.18 25.21 -1.44
N THR A 10 -4.85 24.30 -0.74
CA THR A 10 -4.31 22.99 -0.29
C THR A 10 -5.08 21.80 -0.89
N ALA A 11 -5.53 21.92 -2.14
CA ALA A 11 -6.29 20.87 -2.82
C ALA A 11 -5.43 19.65 -3.14
N TRP A 12 -4.13 19.85 -3.42
CA TRP A 12 -3.15 18.77 -3.61
C TRP A 12 -1.71 19.28 -3.42
N THR A 13 -0.81 18.37 -3.04
CA THR A 13 0.64 18.57 -3.00
C THR A 13 1.34 17.35 -3.61
N VAL A 14 2.29 17.58 -4.51
CA VAL A 14 3.14 16.54 -5.11
C VAL A 14 4.60 16.87 -4.80
N LEU A 15 5.30 15.97 -4.14
CA LEU A 15 6.72 16.10 -3.85
C LEU A 15 7.50 15.15 -4.76
N TRP A 16 8.30 15.70 -5.68
CA TRP A 16 9.32 14.93 -6.36
C TRP A 16 10.53 14.78 -5.46
N ASP A 17 11.01 13.55 -5.28
CA ASP A 17 12.15 13.28 -4.42
C ASP A 17 13.08 12.24 -5.06
N PRO A 18 14.33 12.61 -5.43
CA PRO A 18 15.26 11.69 -6.06
C PRO A 18 15.81 10.61 -5.11
N ASP A 19 15.68 10.77 -3.79
CA ASP A 19 16.03 9.72 -2.83
C ASP A 19 14.98 8.60 -2.88
N PRO A 20 15.34 7.34 -3.21
CA PRO A 20 14.37 6.24 -3.28
C PRO A 20 13.93 5.72 -1.91
N THR A 21 14.53 6.17 -0.80
CA THR A 21 14.23 5.71 0.55
C THR A 21 12.83 6.15 0.98
N PHE A 22 12.01 5.22 1.47
CA PHE A 22 10.67 5.54 1.95
C PHE A 22 10.70 6.00 3.41
N ALA A 23 9.93 7.05 3.70
CA ALA A 23 9.67 7.54 5.05
C ALA A 23 8.17 7.78 5.20
N ALA A 24 7.67 7.70 6.44
CA ALA A 24 6.29 8.08 6.75
C ALA A 24 6.01 9.50 6.23
N THR A 25 4.81 9.71 5.69
CA THR A 25 4.40 11.00 5.13
C THR A 25 3.33 11.63 6.00
N CYS A 26 3.07 12.93 5.79
CA CYS A 26 1.97 13.64 6.44
C CYS A 26 0.57 13.16 6.00
N LEU A 27 0.49 12.19 5.06
CA LEU A 27 -0.74 11.66 4.46
C LEU A 27 -1.56 12.77 3.77
N ASN A 28 -2.83 12.48 3.48
CA ASN A 28 -3.89 13.39 3.02
C ASN A 28 -3.54 14.41 1.90
N ARG A 29 -4.12 14.25 0.71
CA ARG A 29 -3.95 15.15 -0.46
C ARG A 29 -2.49 15.43 -0.82
N THR A 30 -1.58 14.55 -0.41
CA THR A 30 -0.14 14.66 -0.62
C THR A 30 0.37 13.36 -1.24
N VAL A 31 1.13 13.46 -2.32
CA VAL A 31 1.81 12.32 -2.97
C VAL A 31 3.30 12.61 -3.05
N ARG A 32 4.14 11.64 -2.68
CA ARG A 32 5.58 11.69 -2.90
C ARG A 32 5.94 10.77 -4.06
N VAL A 33 6.58 11.32 -5.07
CA VAL A 33 7.01 10.62 -6.28
C VAL A 33 8.51 10.41 -6.17
N LYS A 34 8.93 9.14 -6.25
CA LYS A 34 10.33 8.72 -6.15
C LYS A 34 10.70 7.92 -7.39
N PRO A 35 11.83 8.20 -8.06
CA PRO A 35 12.33 7.33 -9.11
C PRO A 35 12.85 6.03 -8.52
N VAL A 36 12.63 4.93 -9.23
CA VAL A 36 13.26 3.62 -8.98
C VAL A 36 13.75 3.06 -10.30
N GLY A 37 14.86 2.33 -10.28
CA GLY A 37 15.40 1.69 -11.50
C GLY A 37 14.54 0.50 -11.91
N ASP A 38 14.17 -0.32 -10.94
CA ASP A 38 13.25 -1.45 -11.11
C ASP A 38 12.21 -1.45 -9.98
N LEU A 39 10.93 -1.68 -10.33
CA LEU A 39 9.86 -1.88 -9.37
C LEU A 39 10.15 -3.01 -8.36
N LEU A 40 10.92 -4.03 -8.75
CA LEU A 40 11.31 -5.12 -7.85
C LEU A 40 12.33 -4.71 -6.77
N GLU A 41 12.87 -3.49 -6.82
CA GLU A 41 13.68 -2.92 -5.75
C GLU A 41 12.82 -2.33 -4.62
N VAL A 42 11.56 -1.97 -4.92
CA VAL A 42 10.63 -1.31 -3.99
C VAL A 42 10.43 -2.08 -2.69
N PRO A 43 10.24 -3.43 -2.67
CA PRO A 43 10.08 -4.19 -1.42
C PRO A 43 11.20 -3.94 -0.40
N ARG A 44 12.45 -3.79 -0.86
CA ARG A 44 13.60 -3.46 0.01
C ARG A 44 13.54 -2.01 0.50
N LEU A 45 13.15 -1.08 -0.37
CA LEU A 45 13.09 0.35 -0.07
C LEU A 45 12.00 0.71 0.93
N VAL A 46 10.92 -0.08 0.99
CA VAL A 46 9.80 0.13 1.92
C VAL A 46 9.96 -0.59 3.26
N HIS A 47 11.04 -1.35 3.48
CA HIS A 47 11.19 -2.18 4.68
C HIS A 47 11.07 -1.36 5.98
N GLN A 48 11.56 -0.12 5.98
CA GLN A 48 11.57 0.75 7.18
C GLN A 48 10.17 1.20 7.58
N ILE A 49 9.25 1.20 6.62
CA ILE A 49 7.84 1.56 6.82
C ILE A 49 6.94 0.33 6.74
N ALA A 50 7.50 -0.90 6.80
CA ALA A 50 6.73 -2.14 6.72
C ALA A 50 5.52 -2.19 7.69
N PRO A 51 5.63 -1.76 8.97
CA PRO A 51 4.48 -1.73 9.88
C PRO A 51 3.36 -0.76 9.47
N LEU A 52 3.63 0.15 8.53
CA LEU A 52 2.69 1.15 8.01
C LEU A 52 2.16 0.77 6.61
N LEU A 53 2.68 -0.31 5.99
CA LEU A 53 2.23 -0.76 4.68
C LEU A 53 0.90 -1.50 4.81
N GLN A 54 -0.13 -0.99 4.14
CA GLN A 54 -1.44 -1.65 4.07
C GLN A 54 -1.76 -2.07 2.64
N SER A 55 -2.09 -1.09 1.80
CA SER A 55 -2.45 -1.30 0.40
C SER A 55 -1.36 -0.78 -0.54
N VAL A 56 -1.06 -1.56 -1.58
CA VAL A 56 -0.16 -1.17 -2.67
C VAL A 56 -0.88 -1.29 -4.01
N GLY A 57 -0.80 -0.21 -4.81
CA GLY A 57 -1.27 -0.17 -6.18
C GLY A 57 -0.13 -0.45 -7.15
N VAL A 58 -0.27 -1.42 -8.04
CA VAL A 58 0.74 -1.81 -9.03
C VAL A 58 0.23 -1.49 -10.44
N ALA A 59 1.13 -0.98 -11.27
CA ALA A 59 0.92 -0.75 -12.70
C ALA A 59 2.06 -1.43 -13.47
N ALA A 60 1.89 -2.72 -13.77
CA ALA A 60 2.84 -3.54 -14.52
C ALA A 60 2.09 -4.61 -15.31
N ASP A 61 2.79 -5.36 -16.16
CA ASP A 61 2.23 -6.55 -16.82
C ASP A 61 1.83 -7.63 -15.77
N PRO A 62 1.01 -8.64 -16.14
CA PRO A 62 0.49 -9.62 -15.19
C PRO A 62 1.56 -10.43 -14.48
N GLU A 63 2.63 -10.83 -15.18
CA GLU A 63 3.71 -11.64 -14.60
C GLU A 63 4.48 -10.82 -13.56
N ARG A 64 4.88 -9.61 -13.93
CA ARG A 64 5.59 -8.70 -13.03
C ARG A 64 4.72 -8.26 -11.86
N SER A 65 3.43 -8.04 -12.08
CA SER A 65 2.47 -7.72 -11.02
C SER A 65 2.37 -8.84 -9.98
N ARG A 66 2.34 -10.11 -10.41
CA ARG A 66 2.34 -11.25 -9.48
C ARG A 66 3.63 -11.31 -8.67
N ARG A 67 4.79 -11.15 -9.31
CA ARG A 67 6.10 -11.12 -8.62
C ARG A 67 6.19 -9.98 -7.60
N LEU A 68 5.67 -8.81 -7.95
CA LEU A 68 5.58 -7.67 -7.04
C LEU A 68 4.65 -7.97 -5.87
N ALA A 69 3.49 -8.60 -6.10
CA ALA A 69 2.56 -8.95 -5.05
C ALA A 69 3.19 -9.90 -4.01
N ASP A 70 3.89 -10.94 -4.46
CA ASP A 70 4.58 -11.89 -3.58
C ASP A 70 5.64 -11.16 -2.71
N ALA A 71 6.46 -10.32 -3.34
CA ALA A 71 7.55 -9.61 -2.66
C ALA A 71 7.04 -8.51 -1.70
N LEU A 72 6.02 -7.75 -2.11
CA LEU A 72 5.41 -6.71 -1.28
C LEU A 72 4.61 -7.28 -0.13
N GLY A 73 3.92 -8.41 -0.34
CA GLY A 73 3.26 -9.16 0.73
C GLY A 73 4.25 -9.60 1.80
N SER A 74 5.39 -10.15 1.38
CA SER A 74 6.49 -10.51 2.29
C SER A 74 7.10 -9.30 3.03
N ALA A 75 7.00 -8.10 2.44
CA ALA A 75 7.45 -6.85 3.05
C ALA A 75 6.42 -6.21 3.99
N GLY A 76 5.22 -6.79 4.14
CA GLY A 76 4.19 -6.34 5.08
C GLY A 76 2.92 -5.78 4.44
N ALA A 77 2.82 -5.70 3.11
CA ALA A 77 1.59 -5.26 2.46
C ALA A 77 0.47 -6.30 2.67
N SER A 78 -0.70 -5.87 3.14
CA SER A 78 -1.89 -6.71 3.33
C SER A 78 -2.83 -6.71 2.13
N ARG A 79 -2.58 -5.86 1.13
CA ARG A 79 -3.34 -5.79 -0.13
C ARG A 79 -2.49 -5.29 -1.28
N VAL A 80 -2.46 -6.03 -2.38
CA VAL A 80 -1.84 -5.61 -3.63
C VAL A 80 -2.88 -5.68 -4.75
N VAL A 81 -3.09 -4.55 -5.44
CA VAL A 81 -4.14 -4.39 -6.45
C VAL A 81 -3.64 -3.56 -7.63
N PRO A 82 -4.34 -3.55 -8.79
CA PRO A 82 -4.06 -2.58 -9.83
C PRO A 82 -4.15 -1.14 -9.33
N ILE A 83 -3.31 -0.25 -9.85
CA ILE A 83 -3.37 1.18 -9.54
C ILE A 83 -4.79 1.74 -9.79
N GLY A 84 -5.25 2.64 -8.92
CA GLY A 84 -6.61 3.19 -8.97
C GLY A 84 -7.68 2.32 -8.29
N ARG A 85 -7.38 1.08 -7.88
CA ARG A 85 -8.33 0.20 -7.15
C ARG A 85 -8.15 0.20 -5.62
N MET A 86 -7.21 1.00 -5.10
CA MET A 86 -6.91 1.04 -3.67
C MET A 86 -8.05 1.63 -2.82
N ALA A 87 -8.71 2.70 -3.29
CA ALA A 87 -9.63 3.50 -2.49
C ALA A 87 -10.90 2.77 -2.01
N TRP A 88 -11.26 1.64 -2.63
CA TRP A 88 -12.52 0.94 -2.37
C TRP A 88 -12.28 -0.58 -2.26
N PRO A 89 -11.76 -1.06 -1.12
CA PRO A 89 -11.66 -2.49 -0.86
C PRO A 89 -13.04 -3.13 -0.68
N PRO A 90 -13.20 -4.43 -1.03
CA PRO A 90 -14.41 -5.15 -0.69
C PRO A 90 -14.53 -5.33 0.85
N PRO A 91 -15.75 -5.43 1.42
CA PRO A 91 -15.96 -5.49 2.87
C PRO A 91 -15.27 -6.68 3.57
N GLU A 92 -15.11 -7.80 2.86
CA GLU A 92 -14.46 -9.01 3.34
C GLU A 92 -12.93 -8.92 3.32
N TRP A 93 -12.35 -7.83 2.81
CA TRP A 93 -10.90 -7.67 2.77
C TRP A 93 -10.28 -7.69 4.17
N HIS A 94 -9.18 -8.43 4.30
CA HIS A 94 -8.35 -8.50 5.49
C HIS A 94 -7.62 -7.17 5.77
N HIS A 95 -8.28 -6.24 6.45
CA HIS A 95 -7.67 -4.99 6.91
C HIS A 95 -6.49 -5.30 7.84
N ASP A 96 -5.32 -4.75 7.56
CA ASP A 96 -4.07 -5.07 8.27
C ASP A 96 -3.76 -6.58 8.35
N GLY A 97 -4.25 -7.35 7.38
CA GLY A 97 -4.08 -8.80 7.33
C GLY A 97 -5.03 -9.58 8.24
N ARG A 98 -6.07 -8.94 8.81
CA ARG A 98 -7.05 -9.58 9.70
C ARG A 98 -8.47 -9.46 9.15
N PRO A 99 -9.34 -10.48 9.31
CA PRO A 99 -10.74 -10.41 8.88
C PRO A 99 -11.50 -9.41 9.76
N PRO A 100 -11.89 -8.23 9.25
CA PRO A 100 -12.43 -7.16 10.10
C PRO A 100 -13.80 -7.53 10.69
N LEU A 101 -14.58 -8.32 9.96
CA LEU A 101 -15.89 -8.81 10.43
C LEU A 101 -15.77 -9.84 11.57
N GLY A 102 -14.60 -10.45 11.75
CA GLY A 102 -14.36 -11.40 12.84
C GLY A 102 -14.51 -10.79 14.23
N GLU A 103 -14.27 -9.48 14.35
CA GLU A 103 -14.43 -8.71 15.60
C GLU A 103 -15.92 -8.44 15.95
N LEU A 104 -16.83 -8.63 14.99
CA LEU A 104 -18.26 -8.34 15.14
C LEU A 104 -19.11 -9.59 15.41
N VAL A 105 -18.50 -10.77 15.40
CA VAL A 105 -19.19 -12.05 15.55
C VAL A 105 -18.68 -12.78 16.79
N ARG A 106 -19.51 -13.67 17.34
CA ARG A 106 -19.09 -14.63 18.36
C ARG A 106 -18.96 -16.00 17.71
N TRP A 107 -17.78 -16.59 17.81
CA TRP A 107 -17.52 -17.97 17.39
C TRP A 107 -18.05 -18.94 18.44
N CYS A 108 -18.67 -20.03 17.99
CA CYS A 108 -19.15 -21.12 18.82
C CYS A 108 -18.80 -22.41 18.08
N ASP A 109 -17.78 -23.11 18.56
CA ASP A 109 -17.34 -24.36 17.99
C ASP A 109 -18.09 -25.52 18.65
N TRP A 110 -18.53 -26.48 17.85
CA TRP A 110 -19.14 -27.72 18.33
C TRP A 110 -18.32 -28.89 17.79
N GLU A 111 -17.68 -29.62 18.71
CA GLU A 111 -16.96 -30.84 18.42
C GLU A 111 -17.84 -32.02 18.85
N GLY A 112 -18.63 -32.53 17.91
CA GLY A 112 -19.35 -33.80 18.06
C GLY A 112 -18.44 -35.01 17.81
N GLU A 113 -18.81 -36.17 18.35
CA GLU A 113 -18.11 -37.45 18.11
C GLU A 113 -18.11 -37.89 16.64
#